data_AF-A0AAF0PQL5-F1
#
_entry.id   AF-A0AAF0PQL5-F1
#
_cell.length_a   1.000
_cell.length_b   1.000
_cell.length_c   1.000
_cell.angle_alpha   90.00
_cell.angle_beta   90.00
_cell.angle_gamma   90.00
#
_symmetry.space_group_name_H-M   'P 1'
#
loop_
_entity.id
_entity.type
_entity.pdbx_description
1 polymer ?
#
loop_
_entity_poly.entity_id
_entity_poly.type
_entity_poly.pdbx_seq_one_letter_code
_entity_poly.pdbx_strand_id
1 'polypeptide(L)'
;MFLALFGISWSMPFNIRDAYTSWSSMEVRKSIRKIWIMTPDCIFWVIWNERNRRYFDGVLTPNCKLKASCLVNLFSWANFSPVNNLDHYLDFVSSLAR
;
A
#
# COMPACT_ATOMS: atom_id res chain seq x y z
N MET A 1 0.54 -6.76 5.52
CA MET A 1 1.72 -6.56 4.64
C MET A 1 2.41 -5.27 5.03
N PHE A 2 1.84 -4.10 4.71
CA PHE A 2 2.44 -2.81 5.05
C PHE A 2 2.80 -2.66 6.53
N LEU A 3 1.83 -2.85 7.43
CA LEU A 3 2.07 -2.82 8.87
C LEU A 3 3.23 -3.72 9.32
N ALA A 4 3.32 -4.93 8.76
CA ALA A 4 4.42 -5.86 9.04
C ALA A 4 5.76 -5.41 8.43
N LEU A 5 5.77 -4.80 7.24
CA LEU A 5 6.97 -4.20 6.65
C LEU A 5 7.54 -3.08 7.52
N PHE A 6 6.67 -2.37 8.24
CA PHE A 6 7.07 -1.29 9.14
C PHE A 6 7.18 -1.72 10.61
N GLY A 7 6.98 -3.00 10.92
CA GLY A 7 7.11 -3.54 12.28
C GLY A 7 6.01 -3.10 13.26
N ILE A 8 4.81 -2.75 12.78
CA ILE A 8 3.76 -2.17 13.60
C ILE A 8 2.63 -3.17 13.89
N SER A 9 2.29 -3.34 15.17
CA SER A 9 1.09 -4.04 15.63
C SER A 9 -0.12 -3.10 15.54
N TRP A 10 -1.10 -3.43 14.70
CA TRP A 10 -2.28 -2.60 14.47
C TRP A 10 -3.57 -3.40 14.66
N SER A 11 -4.56 -2.75 15.26
CA SER A 11 -5.92 -3.28 15.45
C SER A 11 -6.88 -2.57 14.50
N MET A 12 -7.77 -3.32 13.85
CA MET A 12 -8.73 -2.76 12.89
C MET A 12 -9.76 -1.86 13.59
N PRO A 13 -9.85 -0.57 13.22
CA PRO A 13 -10.86 0.33 13.76
C PRO A 13 -12.20 0.15 13.04
N PHE A 14 -13.25 0.70 13.65
CA PHE A 14 -14.65 0.45 13.28
C PHE A 14 -15.05 1.00 11.90
N ASN A 15 -14.45 2.12 11.47
CA ASN A 15 -14.79 2.76 10.20
C ASN A 15 -13.54 3.25 9.45
N ILE A 16 -13.73 3.61 8.18
CA ILE A 16 -12.66 4.04 7.26
C ILE A 16 -11.98 5.33 7.76
N ARG A 17 -12.74 6.26 8.34
CA ARG A 17 -12.19 7.50 8.88
C ARG A 17 -11.21 7.18 10.01
N ASP A 18 -11.61 6.33 10.95
CA ASP A 18 -10.77 5.91 12.07
C ASP A 18 -9.54 5.11 11.61
N ALA A 19 -9.68 4.31 10.54
CA ALA A 19 -8.55 3.63 9.90
C ALA A 19 -7.53 4.61 9.33
N TYR A 20 -8.00 5.64 8.63
CA TYR A 20 -7.13 6.64 8.04
C TYR A 20 -6.49 7.57 9.09
N THR A 21 -7.26 8.01 10.09
CA THR A 21 -6.75 8.87 11.16
C THR A 21 -5.74 8.12 12.02
N SER A 22 -6.03 6.87 12.42
CA SER A 22 -5.06 6.05 13.15
C SER A 22 -3.79 5.77 12.33
N TRP A 23 -3.91 5.54 11.02
CA TRP A 23 -2.73 5.36 10.16
C TRP A 23 -1.86 6.61 10.10
N SER A 24 -2.46 7.78 9.89
CA SER A 24 -1.74 9.04 9.75
C SER A 24 -1.12 9.54 11.06
N SER A 25 -1.65 9.13 12.21
CA SER A 25 -1.11 9.47 13.52
C SER A 25 0.03 8.56 13.98
N MET A 26 0.30 7.46 13.28
CA MET A 26 1.38 6.54 13.63
C MET A 26 2.76 7.17 13.36
N GLU A 27 3.64 7.06 14.35
CA GLU A 27 5.02 7.50 14.23
C GLU A 27 5.82 6.54 13.34
N VAL A 28 6.37 7.09 12.27
CA VAL A 28 7.27 6.38 11.35
C VAL A 28 8.52 7.21 11.11
N ARG A 29 9.60 6.58 10.64
CA ARG A 29 10.85 7.29 10.32
C ARG A 29 10.58 8.40 9.31
N LYS A 30 11.28 9.53 9.47
CA LYS A 30 11.14 10.71 8.60
C LYS A 30 11.35 10.36 7.12
N SER A 31 12.27 9.45 6.81
CA SER A 31 12.60 9.00 5.44
C SER A 31 11.42 8.38 4.71
N ILE A 32 10.54 7.65 5.41
CA ILE A 32 9.40 6.93 4.82
C ILE A 32 8.07 7.66 5.01
N ARG A 33 8.03 8.77 5.78
CA ARG A 33 6.78 9.45 6.17
C ARG A 33 5.90 9.82 4.98
N LYS A 34 6.50 10.29 3.87
CA LYS A 34 5.76 10.62 2.65
C LYS A 34 5.08 9.38 2.06
N ILE A 35 5.81 8.28 1.95
CA ILE A 35 5.31 7.00 1.42
C ILE A 35 4.26 6.40 2.36
N TRP A 36 4.49 6.53 3.67
CA TRP A 36 3.56 6.06 4.71
C TRP A 36 2.20 6.73 4.59
N ILE A 37 2.16 8.05 4.44
CA ILE A 37 0.90 8.80 4.28
C ILE A 37 0.16 8.39 2.99
N MET A 38 0.87 8.04 1.93
CA MET A 38 0.27 7.58 0.65
C MET A 38 -0.23 6.12 0.69
N THR A 39 0.19 5.34 1.69
CA THR A 39 -0.09 3.89 1.73
C THR A 39 -1.59 3.57 1.84
N PRO A 40 -2.41 4.25 2.67
CA PRO A 40 -3.85 4.01 2.75
C PRO A 40 -4.56 4.25 1.43
N ASP A 41 -4.22 5.33 0.73
CA ASP A 41 -4.81 5.67 -0.58
C ASP A 41 -4.53 4.56 -1.60
N CYS A 42 -3.30 4.05 -1.59
CA CYS A 42 -2.92 2.94 -2.46
C CYS A 42 -3.70 1.65 -2.13
N ILE A 43 -3.90 1.34 -0.85
CA ILE A 43 -4.69 0.18 -0.41
C ILE A 43 -6.14 0.34 -0.86
N PHE A 44 -6.76 1.49 -0.61
CA PHE A 44 -8.14 1.75 -0.98
C PHE A 44 -8.33 1.68 -2.49
N TRP A 45 -7.38 2.20 -3.28
CA TRP A 45 -7.41 2.09 -4.73
C TRP A 45 -7.38 0.65 -5.23
N VAL A 46 -6.51 -0.20 -4.67
CA VAL A 46 -6.44 -1.62 -5.05
C VAL A 46 -7.71 -2.37 -4.64
N ILE A 47 -8.25 -2.11 -3.45
CA ILE A 47 -9.51 -2.72 -2.99
C ILE A 47 -10.68 -2.29 -3.89
N TRP A 48 -10.75 -1.02 -4.26
CA TRP A 48 -11.77 -0.50 -5.15
C TRP A 48 -11.73 -1.20 -6.52
N ASN A 49 -10.54 -1.29 -7.12
CA ASN A 49 -10.35 -1.99 -8.39
C ASN A 49 -10.72 -3.47 -8.31
N GLU A 50 -10.35 -4.17 -7.22
CA GLU A 50 -10.73 -5.58 -7.04
C GLU A 50 -12.23 -5.76 -6.89
N ARG A 51 -12.91 -4.89 -6.14
CA ARG A 51 -14.37 -4.94 -5.99
C ARG A 51 -15.07 -4.71 -7.32
N ASN A 52 -14.63 -3.73 -8.10
CA ASN A 52 -15.19 -3.47 -9.43
C ASN A 52 -14.95 -4.65 -10.37
N ARG A 53 -13.73 -5.18 -10.42
CA ARG A 53 -13.39 -6.35 -11.24
C ARG A 53 -14.24 -7.57 -10.90
N ARG A 54 -14.47 -7.84 -9.61
CA ARG A 54 -15.37 -8.94 -9.19
C ARG A 54 -16.81 -8.70 -9.60
N TYR A 55 -17.29 -7.46 -9.48
CA TYR A 55 -18.66 -7.11 -9.80
C TYR A 55 -18.95 -7.16 -11.30
N PHE A 56 -18.05 -6.61 -12.11
CA PHE A 56 -18.24 -6.51 -13.56
C PHE A 56 -17.74 -7.74 -14.34
N ASP A 57 -16.62 -8.34 -13.92
CA ASP A 57 -15.98 -9.44 -14.67
C ASP A 57 -16.16 -10.81 -14.00
N GLY A 58 -16.63 -10.86 -12.74
CA GLY A 58 -16.75 -12.11 -11.98
C GLY A 58 -15.40 -12.76 -11.60
N VAL A 59 -14.27 -12.07 -11.82
CA VAL A 59 -12.93 -12.62 -11.61
C VAL A 59 -12.40 -12.27 -10.22
N LEU A 60 -11.92 -13.27 -9.50
CA LEU A 60 -11.23 -13.10 -8.22
C LEU A 60 -9.72 -13.00 -8.42
N THR A 61 -9.11 -11.97 -7.83
CA THR A 61 -7.66 -11.83 -7.81
C THR A 61 -7.07 -12.47 -6.55
N PRO A 62 -6.04 -13.33 -6.67
CA PRO A 62 -5.34 -13.87 -5.50
C PRO A 62 -4.75 -12.79 -4.61
N ASN A 63 -4.79 -13.00 -3.29
CA ASN A 63 -4.29 -12.04 -2.31
C ASN A 63 -2.81 -11.64 -2.52
N CYS A 64 -1.97 -12.56 -3.04
CA CYS A 64 -0.58 -12.25 -3.38
C CYS A 64 -0.46 -11.20 -4.49
N LYS A 65 -1.31 -11.28 -5.52
CA LYS A 65 -1.36 -10.29 -6.59
C LYS A 65 -1.88 -8.95 -6.09
N LEU A 66 -2.90 -8.93 -5.22
CA LEU A 66 -3.38 -7.68 -4.61
C LEU A 66 -2.29 -6.99 -3.80
N LYS A 67 -1.55 -7.75 -2.98
CA LYS A 67 -0.38 -7.26 -2.24
C LYS A 67 0.68 -6.67 -3.16
N ALA A 68 1.04 -7.37 -4.24
CA ALA A 68 1.99 -6.88 -5.23
C ALA A 68 1.50 -5.60 -5.92
N SER A 69 0.23 -5.54 -6.32
CA SER A 69 -0.38 -4.34 -6.92
C SER A 69 -0.29 -3.14 -5.99
N CYS A 70 -0.47 -3.32 -4.67
CA CYS A 70 -0.28 -2.22 -3.73
C CYS A 70 1.18 -1.71 -3.74
N LEU A 71 2.18 -2.60 -3.75
CA LEU A 71 3.59 -2.16 -3.78
C LEU A 71 3.95 -1.47 -5.10
N VAL A 72 3.46 -1.99 -6.23
CA VAL A 72 3.68 -1.40 -7.57
C VAL A 72 3.02 -0.03 -7.68
N ASN A 73 1.77 0.11 -7.22
CA ASN A 73 1.08 1.40 -7.22
C ASN A 73 1.76 2.39 -6.29
N LEU A 74 2.17 1.96 -5.09
CA LEU A 74 2.86 2.82 -4.13
C LEU A 74 4.19 3.34 -4.70
N PHE A 75 4.99 2.46 -5.32
CA PHE A 75 6.19 2.88 -6.06
C PHE A 75 5.84 3.89 -7.15
N SER A 76 4.81 3.58 -7.94
CA SER A 76 4.47 4.39 -9.11
C SER A 76 3.98 5.78 -8.73
N TRP A 77 3.21 5.87 -7.67
CA TRP A 77 2.71 7.14 -7.15
C TRP A 77 3.81 7.93 -6.45
N ALA A 78 4.70 7.26 -5.70
CA ALA A 78 5.79 7.93 -5.00
C ALA A 78 6.82 8.54 -5.98
N ASN A 79 7.07 7.86 -7.10
CA ASN A 79 8.07 8.26 -8.11
C ASN A 79 7.46 8.95 -9.34
N PHE A 80 6.13 9.07 -9.42
CA PHE A 80 5.41 9.56 -10.61
C PHE A 80 5.85 8.83 -11.90
N SER A 81 6.17 7.55 -11.80
CA SER A 81 6.70 6.74 -12.90
C SER A 81 6.30 5.28 -12.74
N PRO A 82 5.96 4.57 -13.83
CA PRO A 82 5.78 3.12 -13.76
C PRO A 82 7.09 2.40 -13.38
N VAL A 83 6.95 1.14 -12.98
CA VAL A 83 8.10 0.25 -12.73
C VAL A 83 8.76 -0.09 -14.07
N ASN A 84 9.84 0.63 -14.38
CA ASN A 84 10.62 0.46 -15.61
C ASN A 84 11.97 -0.21 -15.39
N ASN A 85 12.45 -0.22 -14.13
CA ASN A 85 13.71 -0.82 -13.74
C ASN A 85 13.48 -1.63 -12.45
N LEU A 86 13.85 -2.92 -12.48
CA LEU A 86 13.62 -3.84 -11.38
C LEU A 86 14.49 -3.51 -10.16
N ASP A 87 15.75 -3.13 -10.36
CA ASP A 87 16.67 -2.80 -9.27
C ASP A 87 16.16 -1.59 -8.49
N HIS A 88 15.73 -0.53 -9.18
CA HIS A 88 15.17 0.65 -8.55
C HIS A 88 13.88 0.34 -7.76
N TYR A 89 13.05 -0.57 -8.28
CA TYR A 89 11.87 -1.04 -7.56
C TYR A 89 12.23 -1.86 -6.32
N LEU A 90 13.21 -2.76 -6.42
CA LEU A 90 13.66 -3.58 -5.30
C LEU A 90 14.34 -2.75 -4.21
N ASP A 91 15.13 -1.75 -4.59
CA ASP A 91 15.74 -0.79 -3.66
C ASP A 91 14.65 0.01 -2.92
N PHE A 92 13.62 0.46 -3.64
CA PHE A 92 12.47 1.12 -3.03
C PHE A 92 11.78 0.20 -2.01
N VAL A 93 11.42 -1.04 -2.39
CA VAL A 93 10.77 -1.99 -1.46
C VAL A 93 11.65 -2.29 -0.25
N SER A 94 12.95 -2.47 -0.47
CA SER A 94 13.93 -2.70 0.60
C SER A 94 14.03 -1.52 1.56
N SER A 95 13.90 -0.29 1.05
CA SER A 95 13.90 0.92 1.87
C SER A 95 12.68 1.04 2.80
N LEU A 96 11.57 0.37 2.47
CA LEU A 96 10.38 0.33 3.34
C LEU A 96 10.61 -0.58 4.56
N ALA A 97 11.41 -1.64 4.40
CA ALA A 97 11.66 -2.66 5.41
C ALA A 97 12.86 -2.35 6.33
N ARG A 98 13.81 -1.52 5.89
CA ARG A 98 14.94 -1.04 6.72
C ARG A 98 14.49 0.08 7.62
#